data_AF-A0A0F9GGY1-F1
#
_entry.id   AF-A0A0F9GGY1-F1
#
_cell.length_a   1.000
_cell.length_b   1.000
_cell.length_c   1.000
_cell.angle_alpha   90.00
_cell.angle_beta   90.00
_cell.angle_gamma   90.00
#
_symmetry.space_group_name_H-M   'P 1'
#
loop_
_entity.id
_entity.type
_entity.pdbx_description
1 polymer ?
#
loop_
_entity_poly.entity_id
_entity_poly.type
_entity_poly.pdbx_seq_one_letter_code
_entity_poly.pdbx_strand_id
1 'polypeptide(L)' 'MTDEQILAALKSDTPLNRARQVFSSETARIEQTFQQRFDPPTPIEVRGMEFEAVKKIAAALDVDLILKAT' A
#
# COMPACT_ATOMS: atom_id res chain seq x y z
N MET A 1 -8.98 -16.34 5.32
CA MET A 1 -9.66 -15.74 6.48
C MET A 1 -11.16 -15.85 6.25
N THR A 2 -11.94 -16.15 7.28
CA THR A 2 -13.41 -16.03 7.24
C THR A 2 -13.84 -14.58 7.45
N ASP A 3 -15.10 -14.24 7.16
CA ASP A 3 -15.65 -12.90 7.36
C ASP A 3 -15.50 -12.42 8.81
N GLU A 4 -15.74 -13.32 9.77
CA GLU A 4 -15.55 -13.04 11.20
C GLU A 4 -14.09 -12.73 11.53
N GLN A 5 -13.14 -13.47 10.96
CA GLN A 5 -11.71 -13.22 11.13
C GLN A 5 -11.30 -11.89 10.48
N ILE A 6 -11.90 -11.52 9.35
CA ILE A 6 -11.67 -10.22 8.69
C ILE A 6 -12.20 -9.09 9.58
N LEU A 7 -13.44 -9.19 10.06
CA LEU A 7 -14.04 -8.18 10.94
C LEU A 7 -13.25 -8.02 12.25
N ALA A 8 -12.77 -9.13 12.83
CA ALA A 8 -11.90 -9.09 14.01
C ALA A 8 -10.56 -8.40 13.68
N ALA A 9 -9.93 -8.74 12.56
CA ALA A 9 -8.68 -8.13 12.12
C ALA A 9 -8.83 -6.62 11.88
N LEU A 10 -9.93 -6.18 11.26
CA LEU A 10 -10.23 -4.76 11.00
C LEU A 10 -10.32 -3.92 12.28
N LYS A 11 -10.78 -4.53 13.39
CA LYS A 11 -10.91 -3.88 14.70
C LYS A 11 -9.64 -3.94 15.55
N SER A 12 -8.62 -4.67 15.09
CA SER A 12 -7.38 -4.93 15.84
C SER A 12 -6.22 -4.06 15.36
N ASP A 13 -5.25 -3.75 16.22
CA ASP A 13 -4.00 -3.07 15.83
C ASP A 13 -2.87 -4.05 15.45
N THR A 14 -3.24 -5.10 14.71
CA THR A 14 -2.27 -6.10 14.23
C THR A 14 -1.39 -5.50 13.13
N PRO A 15 -0.13 -5.98 12.96
CA PRO A 15 0.72 -5.59 11.83
C PRO A 15 0.01 -5.73 10.47
N LEU A 16 -0.78 -6.81 10.31
CA LEU A 16 -1.58 -7.03 9.10
C LEU A 16 -2.63 -5.94 8.88
N ASN A 17 -3.36 -5.51 9.92
CA ASN A 17 -4.35 -4.44 9.75
C ASN A 17 -3.68 -3.07 9.49
N ARG A 18 -2.54 -2.79 10.13
CA ARG A 18 -1.73 -1.59 9.84
C ARG A 18 -1.25 -1.58 8.39
N ALA A 19 -0.71 -2.68 7.91
CA ALA A 19 -0.32 -2.85 6.51
C ALA A 19 -1.51 -2.67 5.54
N ARG A 20 -2.68 -3.20 5.88
CA ARG A 20 -3.92 -3.02 5.09
C ARG A 20 -4.37 -1.55 5.07
N GLN A 21 -4.26 -0.82 6.18
CA GLN A 21 -4.57 0.61 6.23
C GLN A 21 -3.64 1.41 5.30
N VAL A 22 -2.33 1.12 5.33
CA VAL A 22 -1.36 1.71 4.42
C VAL A 22 -1.73 1.39 2.97
N PHE A 23 -1.98 0.13 2.63
CA PHE A 23 -2.43 -0.27 1.29
C PHE A 23 -3.67 0.52 0.84
N SER A 24 -4.70 0.57 1.69
CA SER A 24 -5.94 1.30 1.38
C SER A 24 -5.70 2.79 1.12
N SER A 25 -4.83 3.43 1.89
CA SER A 25 -4.49 4.85 1.74
C SER A 25 -3.69 5.11 0.46
N GLU A 26 -2.71 4.27 0.15
CA GLU A 26 -1.85 4.47 -1.03
C GLU A 26 -2.61 4.16 -2.33
N THR A 27 -3.49 3.16 -2.34
CA THR A 27 -4.39 2.91 -3.49
C THR A 27 -5.29 4.11 -3.74
N ALA A 28 -5.94 4.66 -2.70
CA ALA A 28 -6.76 5.86 -2.83
C ALA A 28 -5.96 7.06 -3.37
N ARG A 29 -4.70 7.22 -2.94
CA ARG A 29 -3.80 8.26 -3.43
C ARG A 29 -3.45 8.08 -4.91
N ILE A 30 -3.18 6.86 -5.35
CA ILE A 30 -2.90 6.55 -6.76
C ILE A 30 -4.14 6.88 -7.59
N GLU A 31 -5.31 6.38 -7.20
CA GLU A 31 -6.59 6.66 -7.88
C GLU A 31 -6.88 8.17 -7.96
N GLN A 32 -6.69 8.90 -6.86
CA GLN A 32 -6.85 10.34 -6.82
C GLN A 32 -5.89 11.05 -7.79
N THR A 33 -4.65 10.56 -7.92
CA THR A 33 -3.66 11.11 -8.85
C THR A 33 -4.12 10.99 -10.31
N PHE A 34 -4.78 9.89 -10.68
CA PHE A 34 -5.39 9.72 -12.00
C PHE A 34 -6.59 10.66 -12.22
N GLN A 35 -7.35 10.97 -11.17
CA GLN A 35 -8.55 11.81 -11.28
C GLN A 35 -8.25 13.31 -11.27
N GLN A 36 -7.20 13.75 -10.57
CA GLN A 36 -6.93 15.18 -10.34
C GLN A 36 -5.94 15.81 -11.32
N ARG A 37 -5.06 15.01 -11.95
CA ARG A 37 -4.11 15.54 -12.92
C ARG A 37 -4.79 15.81 -14.25
N PHE A 38 -4.44 16.94 -14.87
CA PHE A 38 -4.81 17.22 -16.25
C PHE A 38 -4.19 16.19 -17.21
N ASP A 39 -2.91 15.87 -17.01
CA ASP A 39 -2.22 14.79 -17.72
C ASP A 39 -2.11 13.54 -16.83
N PRO A 40 -2.57 12.36 -17.31
CA PRO A 40 -2.42 11.11 -16.58
C PRO A 40 -0.95 10.82 -16.20
N PRO A 41 -0.69 10.20 -15.04
CA PRO A 41 0.66 9.77 -14.71
C PRO A 41 1.16 8.75 -15.74
N THR A 42 2.42 8.90 -16.11
CA THR A 42 3.12 7.94 -16.97
C THR A 42 3.24 6.57 -16.27
N PRO A 43 3.41 5.47 -17.02
CA PRO A 43 3.57 4.15 -16.42
C PRO A 43 4.70 4.07 -15.38
N ILE A 44 5.82 4.78 -15.60
CA ILE A 44 6.96 4.74 -14.67
C ILE A 44 6.67 5.50 -13.37
N GLU A 45 5.92 6.60 -13.42
CA GLU A 45 5.45 7.31 -12.22
C GLU A 45 4.54 6.42 -11.38
N VAL A 46 3.63 5.67 -12.02
CA VAL A 46 2.76 4.70 -11.35
C VAL A 46 3.59 3.62 -10.66
N ARG A 47 4.59 3.05 -11.35
CA ARG A 47 5.51 2.08 -10.72
C ARG A 47 6.26 2.70 -9.53
N GLY A 48 6.67 3.96 -9.63
CA GLY A 48 7.28 4.68 -8.51
C GLY A 48 6.36 4.78 -7.29
N MET A 49 5.09 5.15 -7.51
CA MET A 49 4.07 5.20 -6.45
C MET A 49 3.83 3.83 -5.81
N GLU A 50 3.78 2.77 -6.63
CA GLU A 50 3.64 1.39 -6.15
C GLU A 50 4.82 0.96 -5.27
N PHE A 51 6.07 1.26 -5.67
CA PHE A 51 7.24 0.94 -4.86
C PHE A 51 7.26 1.69 -3.53
N GLU A 52 6.83 2.96 -3.51
CA GLU A 52 6.69 3.71 -2.26
C GLU A 52 5.61 3.12 -1.36
N ALA A 53 4.49 2.66 -1.92
CA ALA A 53 3.46 1.95 -1.17
C ALA A 53 4.00 0.64 -0.56
N VAL A 54 4.77 -0.14 -1.32
CA VAL A 54 5.40 -1.38 -0.85
C VAL A 54 6.37 -1.10 0.30
N LYS A 55 7.19 -0.05 0.21
CA LYS A 55 8.10 0.34 1.30
C LYS A 55 7.34 0.63 2.60
N LYS A 56 6.24 1.39 2.52
CA LYS A 56 5.41 1.70 3.69
C LYS A 56 4.74 0.46 4.27
N ILE A 57 4.26 -0.45 3.42
CA ILE A 57 3.68 -1.73 3.83
C ILE A 57 4.73 -2.61 4.52
N ALA A 58 5.94 -2.71 3.96
CA ALA A 58 7.02 -3.47 4.55
C ALA A 58 7.41 -2.93 5.92
N ALA A 59 7.50 -1.60 6.08
CA ALA A 59 7.70 -0.98 7.39
C ALA A 59 6.56 -1.29 8.38
N ALA A 60 5.30 -1.31 7.94
CA ALA A 60 4.17 -1.70 8.79
C ALA A 60 4.19 -3.18 9.23
N LEU A 61 4.85 -4.03 8.43
CA LEU A 61 5.04 -5.46 8.70
C LEU A 61 6.37 -5.78 9.38
N ASP A 62 7.22 -4.78 9.63
CA ASP A 62 8.58 -4.95 10.15
C ASP A 62 9.45 -5.88 9.27
N VAL A 63 9.36 -5.68 7.95
CA VAL A 63 10.11 -6.45 6.95
C VAL A 63 11.19 -5.58 6.30
N ASP A 64 12.44 -6.04 6.36
CA ASP A 64 13.55 -5.40 5.67
C ASP A 64 13.50 -5.66 4.15
N LEU A 65 13.47 -4.58 3.37
CA LEU A 65 13.52 -4.63 1.91
C LEU A 65 14.97 -4.61 1.41
N ILE A 66 15.55 -5.78 1.20
CA ILE A 66 16.87 -5.90 0.55
C ILE A 66 16.66 -5.89 -0.97
N LEU A 67 16.94 -4.75 -1.61
CA LEU A 67 17.05 -4.67 -3.07
C LEU A 67 18.44 -5.15 -3.48
N LYS A 68 18.55 -6.41 -3.93
CA LYS A 68 19.74 -6.86 -4.66
C LYS A 68 19.62 -6.34 -6.09
N ALA A 69 20.47 -5.38 -6.46
CA ALA A 69 20.67 -5.04 -7.87
C ALA A 69 21.37 -6.25 -8.53
N THR A 70 20.63 -6.97 -9.37
CA THR A 70 21.18 -7.93 -10.34
C THR A 70 21.70 -7.23 -11.57
#